data_AF-A0AAF6BLS0-F1
#
_entry.id   AF-A0AAF6BLS0-F1
#
_cell.length_a   1.000
_cell.length_b   1.000
_cell.length_c   1.000
_cell.angle_alpha   90.00
_cell.angle_beta   90.00
_cell.angle_gamma   90.00
#
_symmetry.space_group_name_H-M   'P 1'
#
loop_
_entity.id
_entity.type
_entity.pdbx_description
1 polymer ?
#
loop_
_entity_poly.entity_id
_entity_poly.type
_entity_poly.pdbx_seq_one_letter_code
_entity_poly.pdbx_strand_id
1 'polypeptide(L)'
;MTLRSETMGFGYYKRYSRTILIQLLLHILCLVFCSAVEETRSYVLDLTADTFDAAIAKHDVLLVEFYAPWCSHCKRLAPEFEKAGQLLAQSSSHIKLAKIDADKYKSISSKYDIQGFPTLRLFMSGSPAEAEYDGPRNADSLVSYVHRAIAPVIRSLSSDAELNAFLKNVNDSSPIFLGFGLEESVLKQTATKYKKKAWFAVVQDFSEKMMMEFDFDKKPALVVTHPELMEQAVFYGPFEGVDMEDFVRQNMMPLVTKMSFESLKLVREDGRPIAIGIYDGQQDDGSVRQFMKMLKAAAPANRGFIFSYVDAAKWPSFLKPFGIEKGTTLPTLIVWNGLAEYSSHENEAAFIARDAEAQITKFLQDYKNNKVKRLKVKEPSFMEKTKDILWGLPTLYMIFTIFVVVWLLQGCTWKDVMRDGGLEEQHQQRERLRRADLEGDLGSERTSRDAGESLVISRKSEKKD
;
A
#
# COMPACT_ATOMS: atom_id res chain seq x y z
N MET A 1 -12.38 89.41 -14.05
CA MET A 1 -11.63 88.96 -12.85
C MET A 1 -12.09 87.55 -12.49
N THR A 2 -11.20 86.59 -12.79
CA THR A 2 -11.01 85.26 -12.17
C THR A 2 -12.18 84.35 -11.71
N LEU A 3 -12.16 83.14 -12.31
CA LEU A 3 -12.40 81.78 -11.76
C LEU A 3 -13.83 81.22 -11.69
N ARG A 4 -14.10 80.15 -12.46
CA ARG A 4 -14.45 78.83 -11.89
C ARG A 4 -14.29 77.64 -12.86
N SER A 5 -13.36 76.76 -12.47
CA SER A 5 -13.09 75.35 -12.79
C SER A 5 -13.95 74.54 -13.79
N GLU A 6 -13.27 73.97 -14.79
CA GLU A 6 -13.65 72.69 -15.42
C GLU A 6 -13.02 71.51 -14.65
N THR A 7 -13.86 70.64 -14.07
CA THR A 7 -13.44 69.29 -13.62
C THR A 7 -14.60 68.30 -13.77
N MET A 8 -14.91 67.90 -15.00
CA MET A 8 -15.73 66.72 -15.28
C MET A 8 -15.01 65.83 -16.28
N GLY A 9 -14.37 64.74 -15.80
CA GLY A 9 -13.77 63.76 -16.72
C GLY A 9 -12.95 62.64 -16.07
N PHE A 10 -12.46 62.81 -14.84
CA PHE A 10 -11.50 61.83 -14.27
C PHE A 10 -12.11 60.69 -13.43
N GLY A 11 -13.40 60.78 -13.05
CA GLY A 11 -14.04 59.81 -12.16
C GLY A 11 -14.59 58.55 -12.84
N TYR A 12 -15.10 58.69 -14.06
CA TYR A 12 -15.76 57.58 -14.78
C TYR A 12 -14.77 56.56 -15.36
N TYR A 13 -13.62 57.04 -15.87
CA TYR A 13 -12.59 56.18 -16.48
C TYR A 13 -11.93 55.24 -15.46
N LYS A 14 -11.77 55.71 -14.21
CA LYS A 14 -11.09 54.97 -13.13
C LYS A 14 -11.93 53.81 -12.57
N ARG A 15 -13.26 53.86 -12.70
CA ARG A 15 -14.19 52.82 -12.21
C ARG A 15 -14.40 51.73 -13.25
N TYR A 16 -14.46 52.08 -14.53
CA TYR A 16 -14.54 51.14 -15.66
C TYR A 16 -13.23 50.35 -15.87
N SER A 17 -12.08 51.00 -15.65
CA SER A 17 -10.77 50.34 -15.75
C SER A 17 -10.54 49.26 -14.69
N ARG A 18 -11.05 49.46 -13.46
CA ARG A 18 -10.88 48.49 -12.35
C ARG A 18 -11.74 47.24 -12.53
N THR A 19 -12.96 47.36 -13.06
CA THR A 19 -13.84 46.22 -13.31
C THR A 19 -13.33 45.35 -14.46
N ILE A 20 -12.83 45.97 -15.54
CA ILE A 20 -12.18 45.27 -16.65
C ILE A 20 -10.90 44.57 -16.19
N LEU A 21 -10.08 45.22 -15.36
CA LEU A 21 -8.85 44.63 -14.81
C LEU A 21 -9.16 43.44 -13.88
N ILE A 22 -10.20 43.53 -13.05
CA ILE A 22 -10.63 42.42 -12.18
C ILE A 22 -11.18 41.25 -13.00
N GLN A 23 -11.95 41.52 -14.06
CA GLN A 23 -12.46 40.46 -14.96
C GLN A 23 -11.34 39.78 -15.75
N LEU A 24 -10.34 40.55 -16.21
CA LEU A 24 -9.13 40.02 -16.83
C LEU A 24 -8.29 39.20 -15.85
N LEU A 25 -8.11 39.68 -14.62
CA LEU A 25 -7.40 38.93 -13.57
C LEU A 25 -8.13 37.65 -13.18
N LEU A 26 -9.47 37.67 -13.12
CA LEU A 26 -10.28 36.47 -12.88
C LEU A 26 -10.20 35.47 -14.04
N HIS A 27 -10.20 35.94 -15.30
CA HIS A 27 -10.01 35.07 -16.47
C HIS A 27 -8.60 34.50 -16.53
N ILE A 28 -7.58 35.29 -16.24
CA ILE A 28 -6.18 34.83 -16.18
C ILE A 28 -6.02 33.85 -15.02
N LEU A 29 -6.61 34.12 -13.86
CA LEU A 29 -6.62 33.19 -12.73
C LEU A 29 -7.33 31.89 -13.09
N CYS A 30 -8.45 31.95 -13.81
CA CYS A 30 -9.19 30.77 -14.28
C CYS A 30 -8.38 29.97 -15.32
N LEU A 31 -7.67 30.64 -16.24
CA LEU A 31 -6.77 30.00 -17.22
C LEU A 31 -5.55 29.35 -16.55
N VAL A 32 -4.99 29.99 -15.51
CA VAL A 32 -3.90 29.44 -14.70
C VAL A 32 -4.38 28.25 -13.85
N PHE A 33 -5.60 28.32 -13.29
CA PHE A 33 -6.22 27.21 -12.55
C PHE A 33 -6.59 26.03 -13.47
N CYS A 34 -7.04 26.31 -14.69
CA CYS A 34 -7.37 25.29 -15.69
C CYS A 34 -6.13 24.56 -16.22
N SER A 35 -4.97 25.21 -16.20
CA SER A 35 -3.69 24.61 -16.61
C SER A 35 -3.03 23.76 -15.51
N ALA A 36 -3.56 23.78 -14.28
CA ALA A 36 -3.02 23.05 -13.13
C ALA A 36 -3.77 21.73 -12.83
N VAL A 37 -4.79 21.37 -13.62
CA VAL A 37 -5.31 20.01 -13.63
C VAL A 37 -4.41 19.21 -14.56
N GLU A 38 -3.29 18.72 -14.03
CA GLU A 38 -2.65 17.56 -14.65
C GLU A 38 -3.69 16.45 -14.68
N GLU A 39 -4.16 16.04 -15.86
CA GLU A 39 -4.72 14.71 -16.04
C GLU A 39 -3.61 13.72 -15.65
N THR A 40 -3.58 13.34 -14.38
CA THR A 40 -2.74 12.24 -13.94
C THR A 40 -3.34 10.99 -14.58
N ARG A 41 -2.77 10.60 -15.73
CA ARG A 41 -3.08 9.32 -16.35
C ARG A 41 -2.83 8.23 -15.30
N SER A 42 -3.91 7.66 -14.78
CA SER A 42 -3.80 6.52 -13.88
C SER A 42 -3.21 5.34 -14.66
N TYR A 43 -2.22 4.70 -14.05
CA TYR A 43 -1.60 3.47 -14.52
C TYR A 43 -2.46 2.23 -14.18
N VAL A 44 -3.61 2.43 -13.54
CA VAL A 44 -4.59 1.39 -13.16
C VAL A 44 -5.87 1.58 -13.96
N LEU A 45 -6.28 0.54 -14.68
CA LEU A 45 -7.52 0.54 -15.45
C LEU A 45 -8.74 0.46 -14.52
N ASP A 46 -9.72 1.35 -14.69
CA ASP A 46 -11.01 1.26 -13.99
C ASP A 46 -11.98 0.41 -14.82
N LEU A 47 -12.33 -0.77 -14.31
CA LEU A 47 -13.18 -1.72 -15.02
C LEU A 47 -14.63 -1.66 -14.54
N THR A 48 -15.53 -1.87 -15.48
CA THR A 48 -16.96 -2.08 -15.23
C THR A 48 -17.33 -3.51 -15.57
N ALA A 49 -18.56 -3.92 -15.26
CA ALA A 49 -19.05 -5.24 -15.67
C ALA A 49 -18.94 -5.49 -17.17
N ASP A 50 -19.15 -4.46 -17.99
CA ASP A 50 -19.14 -4.57 -19.45
C ASP A 50 -17.72 -4.61 -20.03
N THR A 51 -16.75 -3.97 -19.37
CA THR A 51 -15.36 -3.89 -19.86
C THR A 51 -14.45 -4.98 -19.29
N PHE A 52 -14.90 -5.69 -18.25
CA PHE A 52 -14.08 -6.65 -17.51
C PHE A 52 -13.57 -7.81 -18.37
N ASP A 53 -14.48 -8.54 -19.03
CA ASP A 53 -14.11 -9.71 -19.83
C ASP A 53 -13.26 -9.29 -21.05
N ALA A 54 -13.52 -8.11 -21.63
CA ALA A 54 -12.71 -7.54 -22.72
C ALA A 54 -11.29 -7.18 -22.27
N ALA A 55 -11.13 -6.62 -21.06
CA ALA A 55 -9.83 -6.29 -20.50
C ALA A 55 -8.98 -7.54 -20.25
N ILE A 56 -9.59 -8.60 -19.70
CA ILE A 56 -8.95 -9.89 -19.46
C ILE A 56 -8.51 -10.56 -20.77
N ALA A 57 -9.32 -10.45 -21.83
CA ALA A 57 -8.96 -10.99 -23.14
C ALA A 57 -7.88 -10.16 -23.86
N LYS A 58 -7.84 -8.84 -23.63
CA LYS A 58 -6.92 -7.91 -24.30
C LYS A 58 -5.50 -7.94 -23.72
N HIS A 59 -5.36 -8.18 -22.42
CA HIS A 59 -4.09 -8.08 -21.72
C HIS A 59 -3.59 -9.45 -21.29
N ASP A 60 -2.40 -9.83 -21.77
CA ASP A 60 -1.77 -11.13 -21.45
C ASP A 60 -1.55 -11.32 -19.94
N VAL A 61 -1.23 -10.23 -19.23
CA VAL A 61 -0.97 -10.23 -17.80
C VAL A 61 -1.73 -9.06 -17.17
N LEU A 62 -2.79 -9.38 -16.43
CA LEU A 62 -3.66 -8.39 -15.80
C LEU A 62 -3.83 -8.69 -14.31
N LEU A 63 -3.28 -7.84 -13.43
CA LEU A 63 -3.54 -7.93 -11.99
C LEU A 63 -4.75 -7.07 -11.65
N VAL A 64 -5.81 -7.70 -11.10
CA VAL A 64 -7.07 -7.03 -10.79
C VAL A 64 -7.27 -6.90 -9.27
N GLU A 65 -7.55 -5.68 -8.80
CA GLU A 65 -8.09 -5.39 -7.47
C GLU A 65 -9.63 -5.41 -7.49
N PHE A 66 -10.22 -6.38 -6.81
CA PHE A 66 -11.64 -6.38 -6.48
C PHE A 66 -11.83 -5.60 -5.17
N TYR A 67 -12.45 -4.43 -5.26
CA TYR A 67 -12.56 -3.50 -4.13
C TYR A 67 -14.00 -3.09 -3.85
N ALA A 68 -14.17 -2.38 -2.73
CA ALA A 68 -15.40 -1.67 -2.39
C ALA A 68 -15.07 -0.25 -1.91
N PRO A 69 -15.85 0.78 -2.27
CA PRO A 69 -15.53 2.18 -1.99
C PRO A 69 -15.55 2.52 -0.49
N TRP A 70 -16.27 1.74 0.33
CA TRP A 70 -16.33 1.91 1.78
C TRP A 70 -15.21 1.17 2.52
N CYS A 71 -14.47 0.27 1.87
CA CYS A 71 -13.45 -0.56 2.52
C CYS A 71 -12.18 0.24 2.84
N SER A 72 -11.83 0.34 4.13
CA SER A 72 -10.62 1.06 4.57
C SER A 72 -9.32 0.42 4.07
N HIS A 73 -9.29 -0.91 3.93
CA HIS A 73 -8.13 -1.63 3.41
C HIS A 73 -7.90 -1.36 1.92
N CYS A 74 -8.96 -1.24 1.12
CA CYS A 74 -8.89 -0.83 -0.29
C CYS A 74 -8.35 0.60 -0.41
N LYS A 75 -8.85 1.53 0.40
CA LYS A 75 -8.37 2.92 0.40
C LYS A 75 -6.88 3.02 0.73
N ARG A 76 -6.36 2.16 1.61
CA ARG A 76 -4.92 2.10 1.92
C ARG A 76 -4.09 1.46 0.80
N LEU A 77 -4.65 0.48 0.10
CA LEU A 77 -3.98 -0.20 -1.02
C LEU A 77 -3.91 0.69 -2.28
N ALA A 78 -4.95 1.47 -2.57
CA ALA A 78 -5.05 2.29 -3.79
C ALA A 78 -3.77 3.07 -4.18
N PRO A 79 -3.10 3.84 -3.28
CA PRO A 79 -1.86 4.55 -3.66
C PRO A 79 -0.68 3.59 -3.95
N GLU A 80 -0.56 2.48 -3.22
CA GLU A 80 0.48 1.47 -3.47
C GLU A 80 0.21 0.70 -4.76
N PHE A 81 -1.06 0.45 -5.09
CA PHE A 81 -1.49 -0.22 -6.31
C PHE A 81 -1.24 0.65 -7.54
N GLU A 82 -1.49 1.96 -7.43
CA GLU A 82 -1.17 2.95 -8.46
C GLU A 82 0.34 3.03 -8.70
N LYS A 83 1.13 3.10 -7.62
CA LYS A 83 2.60 3.08 -7.69
C LYS A 83 3.12 1.79 -8.33
N ALA A 84 2.55 0.63 -7.98
CA ALA A 84 2.89 -0.64 -8.63
C ALA A 84 2.57 -0.61 -10.13
N GLY A 85 1.43 -0.02 -10.52
CA GLY A 85 1.03 0.14 -11.92
C GLY A 85 2.05 0.97 -12.70
N GLN A 86 2.53 2.06 -12.11
CA GLN A 86 3.58 2.90 -12.68
C GLN A 86 4.88 2.13 -12.89
N LEU A 87 5.37 1.42 -11.86
CA LEU A 87 6.61 0.65 -11.92
C LEU A 87 6.53 -0.47 -12.97
N LEU A 88 5.40 -1.18 -13.02
CA LEU A 88 5.19 -2.26 -13.99
C LEU A 88 5.11 -1.72 -15.41
N ALA A 89 4.42 -0.59 -15.64
CA ALA A 89 4.34 0.05 -16.95
C ALA A 89 5.72 0.51 -17.48
N GLN A 90 6.65 0.89 -16.59
CA GLN A 90 8.04 1.21 -16.97
C GLN A 90 8.84 -0.05 -17.33
N SER A 91 8.55 -1.18 -16.68
CA SER A 91 9.30 -2.44 -16.87
C SER A 91 8.82 -3.28 -18.06
N SER A 92 7.51 -3.27 -18.36
CA SER A 92 6.89 -4.08 -19.40
C SER A 92 5.56 -3.49 -19.86
N SER A 93 5.40 -3.33 -21.17
CA SER A 93 4.15 -2.83 -21.78
C SER A 93 2.99 -3.82 -21.68
N HIS A 94 3.29 -5.12 -21.53
CA HIS A 94 2.32 -6.22 -21.53
C HIS A 94 1.63 -6.44 -20.18
N ILE A 95 2.19 -5.86 -19.11
CA ILE A 95 1.64 -5.97 -17.76
C ILE A 95 0.70 -4.78 -17.51
N LYS A 96 -0.53 -5.07 -17.07
CA LYS A 96 -1.49 -4.05 -16.65
C LYS A 96 -2.05 -4.33 -15.27
N LEU A 97 -2.35 -3.26 -14.55
CA LEU A 97 -3.14 -3.30 -13.33
C LEU A 97 -4.52 -2.75 -13.61
N ALA A 98 -5.51 -3.31 -12.93
CA ALA A 98 -6.89 -2.89 -13.03
C ALA A 98 -7.58 -2.98 -11.67
N LYS A 99 -8.66 -2.23 -11.51
CA LYS A 99 -9.53 -2.28 -10.34
C LYS A 99 -10.97 -2.40 -10.78
N ILE A 100 -11.80 -3.04 -9.96
CA ILE A 100 -13.24 -3.15 -10.18
C ILE A 100 -14.01 -3.07 -8.87
N ASP A 101 -15.08 -2.28 -8.86
CA ASP A 101 -16.01 -2.20 -7.74
C ASP A 101 -16.87 -3.47 -7.68
N ALA A 102 -16.36 -4.45 -6.94
CA ALA A 102 -16.99 -5.75 -6.73
C ALA A 102 -18.14 -5.68 -5.70
N ASP A 103 -18.30 -4.55 -5.00
CA ASP A 103 -19.51 -4.31 -4.22
C ASP A 103 -20.67 -3.91 -5.13
N LYS A 104 -20.41 -3.08 -6.14
CA LYS A 104 -21.40 -2.70 -7.16
C LYS A 104 -21.70 -3.84 -8.13
N TYR A 105 -20.68 -4.54 -8.64
CA TYR A 105 -20.82 -5.57 -9.69
C TYR A 105 -20.86 -6.99 -9.13
N LYS A 106 -21.91 -7.34 -8.37
CA LYS A 106 -22.05 -8.63 -7.66
C LYS A 106 -21.95 -9.89 -8.54
N SER A 107 -22.32 -9.80 -9.81
CA SER A 107 -22.23 -10.92 -10.77
C SER A 107 -20.78 -11.35 -10.99
N ILE A 108 -19.86 -10.40 -11.10
CA ILE A 108 -18.42 -10.66 -11.24
C ILE A 108 -17.86 -11.22 -9.93
N SER A 109 -18.26 -10.62 -8.80
CA SER A 109 -17.85 -11.10 -7.47
C SER A 109 -18.24 -12.55 -7.26
N SER A 110 -19.45 -12.93 -7.70
CA SER A 110 -19.93 -14.33 -7.63
C SER A 110 -19.17 -15.24 -8.60
N LYS A 111 -18.94 -14.80 -9.85
CA LYS A 111 -18.19 -15.55 -10.88
C LYS A 111 -16.79 -15.92 -10.44
N TYR A 112 -16.14 -15.04 -9.67
CA TYR A 112 -14.77 -15.21 -9.19
C TYR A 112 -14.68 -15.55 -7.70
N ASP A 113 -15.79 -15.87 -7.04
CA ASP A 113 -15.80 -16.25 -5.61
C ASP A 113 -15.12 -15.22 -4.69
N ILE A 114 -15.42 -13.93 -4.89
CA ILE A 114 -14.86 -12.84 -4.10
C ILE A 114 -15.61 -12.73 -2.77
N GLN A 115 -14.99 -13.21 -1.70
CA GLN A 115 -15.57 -13.28 -0.35
C GLN A 115 -15.25 -12.06 0.54
N GLY A 116 -14.32 -11.20 0.13
CA GLY A 116 -13.89 -10.04 0.91
C GLY A 116 -13.14 -9.02 0.09
N PHE A 117 -12.80 -7.88 0.72
CA PHE A 117 -12.12 -6.77 0.05
C PHE A 117 -10.90 -6.26 0.83
N PRO A 118 -9.84 -5.80 0.13
CA PRO A 118 -9.57 -6.06 -1.28
C PRO A 118 -9.18 -7.53 -1.50
N THR A 119 -9.59 -8.09 -2.63
CA THR A 119 -9.07 -9.33 -3.19
C THR A 119 -8.25 -9.00 -4.43
N LEU A 120 -7.05 -9.56 -4.53
CA LEU A 120 -6.14 -9.36 -5.65
C LEU A 120 -5.99 -10.66 -6.42
N ARG A 121 -6.31 -10.64 -7.72
CA ARG A 121 -6.20 -11.82 -8.58
C ARG A 121 -5.47 -11.50 -9.87
N LEU A 122 -4.50 -12.35 -10.19
CA LEU A 122 -3.75 -12.25 -11.44
C LEU A 122 -4.48 -13.05 -12.53
N PHE A 123 -4.62 -12.46 -13.71
CA PHE A 123 -5.10 -13.12 -14.90
C PHE A 123 -3.95 -13.24 -15.90
N MET A 124 -3.75 -14.46 -16.42
CA MET A 124 -2.74 -14.78 -17.41
C MET A 124 -3.43 -15.39 -18.63
N SER A 125 -3.30 -14.74 -19.80
CA SER A 125 -3.91 -15.17 -21.06
C SER A 125 -5.39 -15.54 -20.92
N GLY A 126 -6.14 -14.67 -20.24
CA GLY A 126 -7.58 -14.86 -20.02
C GLY A 126 -7.97 -15.71 -18.81
N SER A 127 -7.04 -16.46 -18.23
CA SER A 127 -7.32 -17.39 -17.13
C SER A 127 -6.89 -16.82 -15.78
N PRO A 128 -7.72 -16.92 -14.72
CA PRO A 128 -7.30 -16.53 -13.37
C PRO A 128 -6.23 -17.48 -12.84
N ALA A 129 -5.27 -16.94 -12.09
CA ALA A 129 -4.37 -17.74 -11.28
C ALA A 129 -5.18 -18.53 -10.24
N GLU A 130 -4.73 -19.76 -9.94
CA GLU A 130 -5.40 -20.67 -9.00
C GLU A 130 -5.57 -20.08 -7.60
N ALA A 131 -4.62 -19.26 -7.16
CA ALA A 131 -4.59 -18.67 -5.84
C ALA A 131 -4.68 -17.15 -5.91
N GLU A 132 -5.38 -16.57 -4.94
CA GLU A 132 -5.36 -15.13 -4.69
C GLU A 132 -4.01 -14.70 -4.16
N TYR A 133 -3.70 -13.42 -4.35
CA TYR A 133 -2.52 -12.84 -3.72
C TYR A 133 -2.76 -12.60 -2.23
N ASP A 134 -1.98 -13.28 -1.38
CA ASP A 134 -2.03 -13.22 0.08
C ASP A 134 -0.84 -12.47 0.71
N GLY A 135 0.03 -11.89 -0.12
CA GLY A 135 1.24 -11.19 0.31
C GLY A 135 1.04 -9.72 0.75
N PRO A 136 2.15 -9.01 1.05
CA PRO A 136 2.13 -7.63 1.51
C PRO A 136 1.57 -6.65 0.47
N ARG A 137 0.72 -5.73 0.92
CA ARG A 137 -0.01 -4.79 0.05
C ARG A 137 0.75 -3.48 -0.23
N ASN A 138 2.07 -3.57 -0.45
CA ASN A 138 2.91 -2.45 -0.88
C ASN A 138 3.36 -2.63 -2.34
N ALA A 139 3.74 -1.53 -2.99
CA ALA A 139 4.02 -1.51 -4.42
C ALA A 139 5.11 -2.52 -4.83
N ASP A 140 6.21 -2.57 -4.08
CA ASP A 140 7.36 -3.42 -4.40
C ASP A 140 6.99 -4.91 -4.34
N SER A 141 6.19 -5.29 -3.34
CA SER A 141 5.73 -6.68 -3.17
C SER A 141 4.77 -7.12 -4.28
N LEU A 142 3.92 -6.21 -4.76
CA LEU A 142 3.02 -6.47 -5.90
C LEU A 142 3.80 -6.61 -7.21
N VAL A 143 4.78 -5.73 -7.44
CA VAL A 143 5.68 -5.78 -8.60
C VAL A 143 6.44 -7.10 -8.63
N SER A 144 7.06 -7.49 -7.50
CA SER A 144 7.78 -8.76 -7.38
C SER A 144 6.88 -9.97 -7.62
N TYR A 145 5.65 -9.94 -7.09
CA TYR A 145 4.66 -11.01 -7.32
C TYR A 145 4.34 -11.19 -8.81
N VAL A 146 4.03 -10.11 -9.52
CA VAL A 146 3.69 -10.18 -10.95
C VAL A 146 4.89 -10.68 -11.76
N HIS A 147 6.09 -10.15 -11.51
CA HIS A 147 7.31 -10.62 -12.19
C HIS A 147 7.58 -12.10 -11.95
N ARG A 148 7.37 -12.60 -10.74
CA ARG A 148 7.51 -14.03 -10.41
C ARG A 148 6.49 -14.90 -11.11
N ALA A 149 5.23 -14.46 -11.21
CA ALA A 149 4.19 -15.23 -11.85
C ALA A 149 4.48 -15.47 -13.35
N ILE A 150 4.96 -14.43 -14.04
CA ILE A 150 5.27 -14.46 -15.48
C ILE A 150 6.64 -15.05 -15.80
N ALA A 151 7.52 -15.17 -14.81
CA ALA A 151 8.85 -15.71 -15.02
C ALA A 151 8.79 -17.17 -15.52
N PRO A 152 9.75 -17.55 -16.40
CA PRO A 152 9.89 -18.93 -16.80
C PRO A 152 10.22 -19.79 -15.58
N VAL A 153 9.85 -21.07 -15.64
CA VAL A 153 10.12 -22.03 -14.56
C VAL A 153 11.62 -22.14 -14.29
N ILE A 154 12.41 -22.16 -15.36
CA ILE A 154 13.87 -22.12 -15.34
C ILE A 154 14.31 -21.01 -16.29
N ARG A 155 15.26 -20.19 -15.86
CA ARG A 155 15.89 -19.18 -16.70
C ARG A 155 17.20 -19.72 -17.27
N SER A 156 17.37 -19.72 -18.59
CA SER A 156 18.68 -19.95 -19.20
C SER A 156 19.50 -18.66 -19.16
N LEU A 157 20.72 -18.74 -18.66
CA LEU A 157 21.68 -17.65 -18.56
C LEU A 157 22.95 -18.03 -19.33
N SER A 158 23.33 -17.21 -20.30
CA SER A 158 24.47 -17.46 -21.20
C SER A 158 25.70 -16.60 -20.90
N SER A 159 25.73 -15.88 -19.78
CA SER A 159 26.92 -15.11 -19.39
C SER A 159 26.92 -14.72 -17.91
N ASP A 160 28.12 -14.40 -17.40
CA ASP A 160 28.32 -13.72 -16.12
C ASP A 160 27.48 -12.46 -15.98
N ALA A 161 27.31 -11.70 -17.07
CA ALA A 161 26.53 -10.46 -17.06
C ALA A 161 25.04 -10.73 -16.84
N GLU A 162 24.49 -11.74 -17.52
CA GLU A 162 23.10 -12.17 -17.34
C GLU A 162 22.85 -12.74 -15.94
N LEU A 163 23.79 -13.52 -15.40
CA LEU A 163 23.71 -14.03 -14.03
C LEU A 163 23.66 -12.89 -13.02
N ASN A 164 24.58 -11.94 -13.11
CA ASN A 164 24.60 -10.78 -12.20
C ASN A 164 23.33 -9.93 -12.33
N ALA A 165 22.85 -9.71 -13.56
CA ALA A 165 21.60 -9.00 -13.77
C ALA A 165 20.40 -9.74 -13.16
N PHE A 166 20.37 -11.07 -13.29
CA PHE A 166 19.33 -11.90 -12.68
C PHE A 166 19.35 -11.81 -11.15
N LEU A 167 20.50 -11.99 -10.52
CA LEU A 167 20.66 -11.91 -9.06
C LEU A 167 20.27 -10.53 -8.51
N LYS A 168 20.58 -9.46 -9.24
CA LYS A 168 20.21 -8.08 -8.85
C LYS A 168 18.71 -7.80 -8.96
N ASN A 169 18.04 -8.43 -9.93
CA ASN A 169 16.62 -8.19 -10.21
C ASN A 169 15.68 -9.03 -9.32
N VAL A 170 16.19 -10.09 -8.69
CA VAL A 170 15.43 -10.83 -7.69
C VAL A 170 15.34 -9.99 -6.41
N ASN A 171 14.17 -9.40 -6.18
CA ASN A 171 13.87 -8.53 -5.04
C ASN A 171 12.95 -9.21 -4.01
N ASP A 172 13.06 -10.53 -3.87
CA ASP A 172 12.37 -11.27 -2.82
C ASP A 172 13.35 -12.19 -2.08
N SER A 173 13.02 -12.54 -0.83
CA SER A 173 13.90 -13.31 0.07
C SER A 173 14.01 -14.80 -0.27
N SER A 174 13.54 -15.23 -1.46
CA SER A 174 13.51 -16.65 -1.82
C SER A 174 14.90 -17.16 -2.25
N PRO A 175 15.21 -18.45 -2.02
CA PRO A 175 16.41 -19.07 -2.57
C PRO A 175 16.43 -19.03 -4.10
N ILE A 176 17.63 -18.92 -4.65
CA ILE A 176 17.92 -19.03 -6.08
C ILE A 176 18.81 -20.25 -6.30
N PHE A 177 18.32 -21.22 -7.05
CA PHE A 177 19.06 -22.41 -7.47
C PHE A 177 19.64 -22.20 -8.87
N LEU A 178 20.97 -22.31 -8.97
CA LEU A 178 21.78 -22.08 -10.16
C LEU A 178 22.44 -23.40 -10.57
N GLY A 179 22.01 -23.96 -11.70
CA GLY A 179 22.63 -25.13 -12.31
C GLY A 179 23.77 -24.73 -13.23
N PHE A 180 25.01 -24.73 -12.71
CA PHE A 180 26.21 -24.47 -13.48
C PHE A 180 26.58 -25.69 -14.32
N GLY A 181 26.48 -25.56 -15.65
CA GLY A 181 26.71 -26.65 -16.60
C GLY A 181 25.63 -27.74 -16.58
N LEU A 182 24.45 -27.47 -16.02
CA LEU A 182 23.29 -28.35 -16.07
C LEU A 182 22.36 -27.96 -17.22
N GLU A 183 21.68 -28.95 -17.79
CA GLU A 183 20.58 -28.72 -18.73
C GLU A 183 19.28 -28.38 -17.99
N GLU A 184 18.39 -27.60 -18.62
CA GLU A 184 17.08 -27.27 -18.05
C GLU A 184 16.24 -28.53 -17.77
N SER A 185 16.40 -29.57 -18.60
CA SER A 185 15.71 -30.85 -18.49
C SER A 185 15.88 -31.49 -17.11
N VAL A 186 17.10 -31.40 -16.55
CA VAL A 186 17.49 -31.95 -15.25
C VAL A 186 16.72 -31.27 -14.10
N LEU A 187 16.60 -29.93 -14.15
CA LEU A 187 15.95 -29.17 -13.09
C LEU A 187 14.44 -29.05 -13.25
N LYS A 188 13.88 -29.36 -14.44
CA LYS A 188 12.51 -29.02 -14.83
C LYS A 188 11.45 -29.48 -13.84
N GLN A 189 11.52 -30.73 -13.39
CA GLN A 189 10.54 -31.30 -12.48
C GLN A 189 10.56 -30.59 -11.12
N THR A 190 11.74 -30.45 -10.52
CA THR A 190 11.94 -29.80 -9.22
C THR A 190 11.63 -28.31 -9.29
N ALA A 191 12.06 -27.62 -10.35
CA ALA A 191 11.77 -26.21 -10.57
C ALA A 191 10.25 -25.96 -10.72
N THR A 192 9.53 -26.84 -11.42
CA THR A 192 8.06 -26.75 -11.53
C THR A 192 7.41 -26.92 -10.17
N LYS A 193 7.85 -27.90 -9.38
CA LYS A 193 7.34 -28.18 -8.03
C LYS A 193 7.54 -26.98 -7.08
N TYR A 194 8.66 -26.28 -7.21
CA TYR A 194 9.06 -25.20 -6.30
C TYR A 194 8.96 -23.79 -6.88
N LYS A 195 8.33 -23.58 -8.05
CA LYS A 195 8.21 -22.27 -8.73
C LYS A 195 7.73 -21.13 -7.81
N LYS A 196 6.78 -21.42 -6.92
CA LYS A 196 6.20 -20.43 -5.98
C LYS A 196 7.12 -20.12 -4.79
N LYS A 197 8.17 -20.93 -4.54
CA LYS A 197 9.02 -20.86 -3.33
C LYS A 197 10.48 -20.54 -3.62
N ALA A 198 10.95 -20.79 -4.84
CA ALA A 198 12.35 -20.63 -5.22
C ALA A 198 12.48 -20.21 -6.68
N TRP A 199 13.60 -19.61 -7.01
CA TRP A 199 14.00 -19.33 -8.38
C TRP A 199 14.93 -20.42 -8.90
N PHE A 200 14.83 -20.75 -10.19
CA PHE A 200 15.71 -21.70 -10.83
C PHE A 200 16.29 -21.09 -12.11
N ALA A 201 17.59 -21.29 -12.31
CA ALA A 201 18.27 -20.93 -13.53
C ALA A 201 19.34 -21.96 -13.88
N VAL A 202 19.63 -22.11 -15.17
CA VAL A 202 20.81 -22.82 -15.65
C VAL A 202 21.80 -21.80 -16.18
N VAL A 203 23.08 -21.97 -15.85
CA VAL A 203 24.16 -21.09 -16.28
C VAL A 203 25.06 -21.90 -17.20
N GLN A 204 24.98 -21.62 -18.50
CA GLN A 204 25.71 -22.39 -19.52
C GLN A 204 27.16 -21.91 -19.61
N ASP A 205 27.34 -20.62 -19.84
CA ASP A 205 28.65 -19.98 -19.95
C ASP A 205 28.92 -19.12 -18.72
N PHE A 206 30.03 -19.41 -18.06
CA PHE A 206 30.47 -18.70 -16.86
C PHE A 206 31.98 -18.77 -16.70
N SER A 207 32.55 -17.72 -16.13
CA SER A 207 34.00 -17.63 -15.89
C SER A 207 34.44 -18.43 -14.65
N GLU A 208 35.75 -18.69 -14.56
CA GLU A 208 36.38 -19.20 -13.33
C GLU A 208 36.16 -18.26 -12.13
N LYS A 209 35.94 -16.96 -12.39
CA LYS A 209 35.57 -16.01 -11.34
C LYS A 209 34.24 -16.39 -10.69
N MET A 210 33.24 -16.78 -11.48
CA MET A 210 31.96 -17.25 -10.92
C MET A 210 32.12 -18.55 -10.13
N MET A 211 33.01 -19.44 -10.56
CA MET A 211 33.34 -20.64 -9.81
C MET A 211 33.91 -20.31 -8.41
N MET A 212 34.81 -19.34 -8.33
CA MET A 212 35.35 -18.86 -7.05
C MET A 212 34.30 -18.13 -6.21
N GLU A 213 33.45 -17.30 -6.83
CA GLU A 213 32.42 -16.52 -6.13
C GLU A 213 31.35 -17.43 -5.51
N PHE A 214 30.93 -18.46 -6.23
CA PHE A 214 29.96 -19.46 -5.77
C PHE A 214 30.58 -20.69 -5.09
N ASP A 215 31.90 -20.65 -4.84
CA ASP A 215 32.68 -21.65 -4.09
C ASP A 215 32.51 -23.10 -4.60
N PHE A 216 32.60 -23.29 -5.92
CA PHE A 216 32.57 -24.62 -6.53
C PHE A 216 33.75 -24.88 -7.47
N ASP A 217 34.31 -26.08 -7.43
CA ASP A 217 35.52 -26.47 -8.18
C ASP A 217 35.27 -27.44 -9.35
N LYS A 218 34.06 -28.00 -9.46
CA LYS A 218 33.70 -29.03 -10.45
C LYS A 218 32.40 -28.71 -11.16
N LYS A 219 32.27 -29.24 -12.38
CA LYS A 219 31.06 -29.14 -13.21
C LYS A 219 30.55 -30.56 -13.54
N PRO A 220 29.23 -30.76 -13.65
CA PRO A 220 28.19 -29.80 -13.30
C PRO A 220 28.06 -29.59 -11.79
N ALA A 221 27.45 -28.48 -11.37
CA ALA A 221 27.16 -28.17 -9.98
C ALA A 221 25.81 -27.47 -9.85
N LEU A 222 25.04 -27.81 -8.81
CA LEU A 222 23.85 -27.09 -8.42
C LEU A 222 24.19 -26.25 -7.19
N VAL A 223 24.12 -24.93 -7.35
CA VAL A 223 24.39 -23.98 -6.27
C VAL A 223 23.08 -23.35 -5.83
N VAL A 224 22.84 -23.26 -4.54
CA VAL A 224 21.77 -22.43 -3.98
C VAL A 224 22.38 -21.18 -3.40
N THR A 225 21.79 -20.02 -3.66
CA THR A 225 22.17 -18.76 -3.02
C THR A 225 20.95 -18.05 -2.43
N HIS A 226 21.16 -17.38 -1.32
CA HIS A 226 20.20 -16.47 -0.70
C HIS A 226 20.77 -15.04 -0.79
N PRO A 227 20.37 -14.23 -1.79
CA PRO A 227 21.02 -12.95 -2.09
C PRO A 227 21.07 -11.96 -0.93
N GLU A 228 19.99 -11.88 -0.13
CA GLU A 228 19.95 -11.00 1.05
C GLU A 228 20.93 -11.42 2.16
N LEU A 229 21.43 -12.65 2.07
CA LEU A 229 22.15 -13.33 3.14
C LEU A 229 23.58 -13.69 2.73
N MET A 230 23.95 -13.65 1.46
CA MET A 230 25.27 -14.12 0.99
C MET A 230 25.59 -15.52 1.54
N GLU A 231 24.57 -16.37 1.66
CA GLU A 231 24.72 -17.79 2.01
C GLU A 231 24.59 -18.61 0.73
N GLN A 232 25.45 -19.61 0.59
CA GLN A 232 25.40 -20.54 -0.52
C GLN A 232 25.75 -21.96 -0.07
N ALA A 233 25.21 -22.93 -0.81
CA ALA A 233 25.59 -24.33 -0.70
C ALA A 233 25.73 -24.92 -2.10
N VAL A 234 26.63 -25.89 -2.23
CA VAL A 234 26.97 -26.53 -3.50
C VAL A 234 26.64 -28.01 -3.44
N PHE A 235 26.02 -28.51 -4.50
CA PHE A 235 25.69 -29.91 -4.70
C PHE A 235 26.27 -30.42 -6.01
N TYR A 236 27.08 -31.48 -5.92
CA TYR A 236 27.78 -32.08 -7.07
C TYR A 236 27.06 -33.32 -7.65
N GLY A 237 25.83 -33.57 -7.20
CA GLY A 237 25.04 -34.70 -7.65
C GLY A 237 25.02 -35.88 -6.68
N PRO A 238 24.29 -36.95 -7.02
CA PRO A 238 23.60 -37.15 -8.31
C PRO A 238 22.45 -36.17 -8.55
N PHE A 239 22.30 -35.66 -9.78
CA PHE A 239 21.31 -34.63 -10.15
C PHE A 239 19.92 -35.19 -10.46
N GLU A 240 19.60 -36.34 -9.89
CA GLU A 240 18.37 -37.07 -10.14
C GLU A 240 17.86 -37.71 -8.86
N GLY A 241 16.55 -37.97 -8.84
CA GLY A 241 15.91 -38.66 -7.73
C GLY A 241 15.94 -37.89 -6.41
N VAL A 242 16.15 -38.63 -5.32
CA VAL A 242 15.93 -38.16 -3.95
C VAL A 242 17.03 -37.21 -3.48
N ASP A 243 18.28 -37.40 -3.92
CA ASP A 243 19.42 -36.63 -3.41
C ASP A 243 19.34 -35.14 -3.79
N MET A 244 19.05 -34.84 -5.07
CA MET A 244 18.84 -33.46 -5.52
C MET A 244 17.62 -32.84 -4.83
N GLU A 245 16.54 -33.61 -4.70
CA GLU A 245 15.31 -33.16 -4.05
C GLU A 245 15.55 -32.83 -2.57
N ASP A 246 16.31 -33.65 -1.85
CA ASP A 246 16.67 -33.41 -0.46
C ASP A 246 17.62 -32.22 -0.33
N PHE A 247 18.59 -32.04 -1.23
CA PHE A 247 19.40 -30.82 -1.27
C PHE A 247 18.54 -29.57 -1.43
N VAL A 248 17.62 -29.57 -2.39
CA VAL A 248 16.71 -28.46 -2.64
C VAL A 248 15.84 -28.19 -1.40
N ARG A 249 15.25 -29.22 -0.80
CA ARG A 249 14.44 -29.09 0.42
C ARG A 249 15.22 -28.56 1.61
N GLN A 250 16.44 -29.04 1.84
CA GLN A 250 17.29 -28.64 2.96
C GLN A 250 17.75 -27.18 2.85
N ASN A 251 17.86 -26.65 1.63
CA ASN A 251 18.29 -25.28 1.36
C ASN A 251 17.14 -24.36 0.89
N MET A 252 15.88 -24.74 1.17
CA MET A 252 14.73 -23.85 0.96
C MET A 252 14.76 -22.63 1.88
N MET A 253 15.40 -22.76 3.04
CA MET A 253 15.60 -21.69 3.99
C MET A 253 17.09 -21.55 4.25
N PRO A 254 17.58 -20.31 4.37
CA PRO A 254 18.96 -20.05 4.78
C PRO A 254 19.18 -20.54 6.21
N LEU A 255 20.45 -20.79 6.57
CA LEU A 255 20.83 -21.18 7.93
C LEU A 255 20.41 -20.11 8.94
N VAL A 256 20.48 -18.84 8.55
CA VAL A 256 19.98 -17.72 9.34
C VAL A 256 18.97 -16.91 8.50
N THR A 257 17.71 -16.94 8.90
CA THR A 257 16.61 -16.35 8.13
C THR A 257 16.32 -14.90 8.51
N LYS A 258 16.33 -13.97 7.55
CA LYS A 258 15.81 -12.61 7.78
C LYS A 258 14.31 -12.65 8.09
N MET A 259 13.89 -11.94 9.12
CA MET A 259 12.50 -11.88 9.52
C MET A 259 11.70 -10.98 8.55
N SER A 260 10.69 -11.55 7.94
CA SER A 260 9.66 -10.92 7.12
C SER A 260 8.29 -11.50 7.50
N PHE A 261 7.19 -11.01 6.92
CA PHE A 261 5.88 -11.61 7.17
C PHE A 261 5.80 -13.06 6.68
N GLU A 262 6.42 -13.32 5.53
CA GLU A 262 6.50 -14.63 4.89
C GLU A 262 7.37 -15.58 5.72
N SER A 263 8.58 -15.15 6.08
CA SER A 263 9.49 -16.02 6.84
C SER A 263 9.00 -16.26 8.26
N LEU A 264 8.35 -15.28 8.89
CA LEU A 264 7.75 -15.45 10.22
C LEU A 264 6.70 -16.57 10.23
N LYS A 265 5.88 -16.68 9.18
CA LYS A 265 4.89 -17.78 9.06
C LYS A 265 5.59 -19.13 8.99
N LEU A 266 6.59 -19.26 8.10
CA LEU A 266 7.35 -20.50 7.90
C LEU A 266 8.10 -20.93 9.17
N VAL A 267 8.77 -19.98 9.82
CA VAL A 267 9.56 -20.20 11.04
C VAL A 267 8.66 -20.62 12.21
N ARG A 268 7.42 -20.11 12.30
CA ARG A 268 6.45 -20.53 13.33
C ARG A 268 5.88 -21.92 13.08
N GLU A 269 5.70 -22.32 11.83
CA GLU A 269 5.19 -23.64 11.45
C GLU A 269 6.20 -24.78 11.70
N ASP A 270 7.51 -24.49 11.73
CA ASP A 270 8.56 -25.47 12.01
C ASP A 270 8.53 -26.01 13.45
N GLY A 271 8.10 -25.19 14.41
CA GLY A 271 7.88 -25.61 15.81
C GLY A 271 9.13 -25.67 16.69
N ARG A 272 10.35 -25.52 16.15
CA ARG A 272 11.56 -25.31 16.97
C ARG A 272 11.56 -23.91 17.60
N PRO A 273 12.21 -23.72 18.77
CA PRO A 273 12.44 -22.38 19.31
C PRO A 273 13.32 -21.55 18.35
N ILE A 274 13.04 -20.25 18.31
CA ILE A 274 13.58 -19.31 17.33
C ILE A 274 14.59 -18.41 18.04
N ALA A 275 15.86 -18.53 17.68
CA ALA A 275 16.90 -17.58 18.06
C ALA A 275 16.79 -16.35 17.13
N ILE A 276 16.36 -15.21 17.66
CA ILE A 276 16.14 -13.97 16.90
C ILE A 276 17.24 -12.98 17.27
N GLY A 277 18.15 -12.74 16.32
CA GLY A 277 19.09 -11.64 16.36
C GLY A 277 18.42 -10.32 16.02
N ILE A 278 18.59 -9.32 16.85
CA ILE A 278 17.94 -8.02 16.69
C ILE A 278 19.05 -6.99 16.54
N TYR A 279 18.99 -6.18 15.48
CA TYR A 279 20.00 -5.17 15.18
C TYR A 279 19.32 -3.88 14.73
N ASP A 280 20.06 -2.78 14.76
CA ASP A 280 19.61 -1.51 14.18
C ASP A 280 20.26 -1.34 12.80
N GLY A 281 19.46 -1.36 11.73
CA GLY A 281 19.96 -1.18 10.37
C GLY A 281 20.52 0.22 10.09
N GLN A 282 20.32 1.19 10.98
CA GLN A 282 20.90 2.54 10.87
C GLN A 282 22.30 2.65 11.51
N GLN A 283 22.77 1.63 12.22
CA GLN A 283 24.13 1.59 12.77
C GLN A 283 25.15 1.21 11.68
N ASP A 284 26.10 2.10 11.39
CA ASP A 284 27.17 1.90 10.39
C ASP A 284 28.56 1.80 11.03
N ASP A 285 28.67 1.21 12.21
CA ASP A 285 29.94 0.99 12.92
C ASP A 285 30.57 -0.39 12.63
N GLY A 286 29.95 -1.19 11.77
CA GLY A 286 30.36 -2.56 11.44
C GLY A 286 29.94 -3.63 12.45
N SER A 287 29.34 -3.25 13.60
CA SER A 287 28.85 -4.19 14.61
C SER A 287 27.79 -5.15 14.05
N VAL A 288 26.90 -4.64 13.19
CA VAL A 288 25.86 -5.43 12.51
C VAL A 288 26.48 -6.54 11.66
N ARG A 289 27.50 -6.23 10.84
CA ARG A 289 28.19 -7.22 10.00
C ARG A 289 28.84 -8.31 10.85
N GLN A 290 29.51 -7.90 11.92
CA GLN A 290 30.11 -8.84 12.87
C GLN A 290 29.04 -9.72 13.52
N PHE A 291 27.91 -9.14 13.97
CA PHE A 291 26.80 -9.86 14.57
C PHE A 291 26.19 -10.91 13.66
N MET A 292 25.96 -10.56 12.39
CA MET A 292 25.48 -11.52 11.40
C MET A 292 26.47 -12.67 11.18
N LYS A 293 27.78 -12.39 11.12
CA LYS A 293 28.81 -13.43 11.02
C LYS A 293 28.77 -14.39 12.20
N MET A 294 28.53 -13.87 13.40
CA MET A 294 28.48 -14.67 14.65
C MET A 294 27.23 -15.55 14.71
N LEU A 295 26.06 -15.03 14.34
CA LEU A 295 24.82 -15.83 14.23
C LEU A 295 24.99 -16.99 13.25
N LYS A 296 25.62 -16.73 12.09
CA LYS A 296 25.87 -17.75 11.07
C LYS A 296 26.83 -18.83 11.53
N ALA A 297 27.90 -18.45 12.23
CA ALA A 297 28.86 -19.42 12.78
C ALA A 297 28.20 -20.34 13.81
N ALA A 298 27.29 -19.81 14.64
CA ALA A 298 26.62 -20.60 15.66
C ALA A 298 25.50 -21.52 15.12
N ALA A 299 24.86 -21.18 14.00
CA ALA A 299 23.68 -21.89 13.50
C ALA A 299 23.92 -23.40 13.21
N PRO A 300 25.01 -23.81 12.52
CA PRO A 300 25.28 -25.23 12.24
C PRO A 300 25.40 -26.12 13.47
N ALA A 301 26.00 -25.63 14.56
CA ALA A 301 26.17 -26.38 15.81
C ALA A 301 24.86 -26.47 16.63
N ASN A 302 23.86 -25.64 16.31
CA ASN A 302 22.67 -25.43 17.12
C ASN A 302 21.36 -25.73 16.36
N ARG A 303 21.35 -26.76 15.50
CA ARG A 303 20.18 -27.16 14.67
C ARG A 303 18.87 -27.42 15.41
N GLY A 304 18.89 -27.55 16.75
CA GLY A 304 17.68 -27.59 17.56
C GLY A 304 16.93 -26.24 17.65
N PHE A 305 17.48 -25.18 17.06
CA PHE A 305 16.90 -23.85 16.97
C PHE A 305 16.79 -23.41 15.52
N ILE A 306 15.83 -22.54 15.24
CA ILE A 306 15.80 -21.76 14.00
C ILE A 306 16.53 -20.45 14.27
N PHE A 307 17.50 -20.10 13.42
CA PHE A 307 18.19 -18.83 13.52
C PHE A 307 17.53 -17.82 12.60
N SER A 308 17.26 -16.64 13.14
CA SER A 308 16.68 -15.54 12.39
C SER A 308 17.24 -14.21 12.83
N TYR A 309 17.03 -13.16 12.04
CA TYR A 309 17.35 -11.80 12.47
C TYR A 309 16.35 -10.77 11.96
N VAL A 310 16.26 -9.63 12.66
CA VAL A 310 15.28 -8.57 12.35
C VAL A 310 15.87 -7.19 12.59
N ASP A 311 15.58 -6.27 11.67
CA ASP A 311 15.95 -4.86 11.75
C ASP A 311 14.94 -4.11 12.64
N ALA A 312 15.42 -3.62 13.77
CA ALA A 312 14.60 -2.94 14.77
C ALA A 312 13.99 -1.64 14.26
N ALA A 313 14.68 -0.93 13.36
CA ALA A 313 14.17 0.30 12.76
C ALA A 313 12.97 0.02 11.83
N LYS A 314 12.94 -1.16 11.20
CA LYS A 314 11.88 -1.55 10.26
C LYS A 314 10.71 -2.28 10.93
N TRP A 315 10.94 -2.94 12.06
CA TRP A 315 9.94 -3.78 12.75
C TRP A 315 9.67 -3.39 14.21
N PRO A 316 9.45 -2.11 14.55
CA PRO A 316 9.28 -1.69 15.93
C PRO A 316 8.04 -2.31 16.61
N SER A 317 6.93 -2.45 15.88
CA SER A 317 5.69 -3.02 16.43
C SER A 317 5.81 -4.51 16.79
N PHE A 318 6.62 -5.27 16.03
CA PHE A 318 6.87 -6.68 16.30
C PHE A 318 7.78 -6.87 17.51
N LEU A 319 8.75 -5.97 17.70
CA LEU A 319 9.78 -6.07 18.73
C LEU A 319 9.37 -5.51 20.09
N LYS A 320 8.45 -4.53 20.11
CA LYS A 320 7.95 -3.92 21.34
C LYS A 320 7.38 -4.93 22.37
N PRO A 321 6.60 -5.95 21.98
CA PRO A 321 6.18 -7.02 22.89
C PRO A 321 7.34 -7.78 23.59
N PHE A 322 8.53 -7.80 22.97
CA PHE A 322 9.75 -8.38 23.53
C PHE A 322 10.55 -7.39 24.41
N GLY A 323 9.99 -6.21 24.69
CA GLY A 323 10.64 -5.17 25.49
C GLY A 323 11.75 -4.42 24.75
N ILE A 324 11.81 -4.53 23.42
CA ILE A 324 12.78 -3.83 22.59
C ILE A 324 12.14 -2.54 22.10
N GLU A 325 12.66 -1.42 22.58
CA GLU A 325 12.12 -0.08 22.34
C GLU A 325 13.24 0.87 21.91
N LYS A 326 12.87 2.12 21.60
CA LYS A 326 13.86 3.13 21.21
C LYS A 326 14.81 3.40 22.39
N GLY A 327 16.10 3.13 22.19
CA GLY A 327 17.14 3.25 23.23
C GLY A 327 17.61 1.92 23.83
N THR A 328 17.01 0.78 23.45
CA THR A 328 17.56 -0.54 23.75
C THR A 328 18.95 -0.69 23.12
N THR A 329 19.90 -1.27 23.85
CA THR A 329 21.23 -1.56 23.31
C THR A 329 21.14 -2.68 22.28
N LEU A 330 21.56 -2.39 21.05
CA LEU A 330 21.60 -3.32 19.93
C LEU A 330 23.03 -3.43 19.39
N PRO A 331 23.43 -4.57 18.79
CA PRO A 331 22.64 -5.77 18.55
C PRO A 331 22.44 -6.67 19.79
N THR A 332 21.33 -7.41 19.83
CA THR A 332 21.01 -8.36 20.91
C THR A 332 20.42 -9.66 20.37
N LEU A 333 20.36 -10.71 21.20
CA LEU A 333 19.81 -12.02 20.85
C LEU A 333 18.74 -12.44 21.86
N ILE A 334 17.59 -12.86 21.34
CA ILE A 334 16.53 -13.49 22.13
C ILE A 334 16.22 -14.89 21.62
N VAL A 335 15.66 -15.74 22.47
CA VAL A 335 15.06 -17.03 22.08
C VAL A 335 13.57 -16.95 22.32
N TRP A 336 12.78 -17.15 21.27
CA TRP A 336 11.33 -17.14 21.31
C TRP A 336 10.78 -18.53 21.03
N ASN A 337 9.80 -18.98 21.82
CA ASN A 337 9.18 -20.30 21.61
C ASN A 337 8.07 -20.31 20.54
N GLY A 338 7.87 -19.20 19.81
CA GLY A 338 6.79 -19.06 18.82
C GLY A 338 5.41 -18.75 19.40
N LEU A 339 5.31 -18.65 20.74
CA LEU A 339 4.09 -18.42 21.51
C LEU A 339 4.24 -17.20 22.42
N ALA A 340 3.88 -17.32 23.71
CA ALA A 340 3.80 -16.20 24.65
C ALA A 340 5.08 -15.97 25.48
N GLU A 341 6.15 -16.73 25.28
CA GLU A 341 7.36 -16.62 26.11
C GLU A 341 8.64 -16.47 25.29
N TYR A 342 9.54 -15.64 25.79
CA TYR A 342 10.88 -15.46 25.24
C TYR A 342 11.92 -15.37 26.35
N SER A 343 13.18 -15.63 26.03
CA SER A 343 14.32 -15.40 26.90
C SER A 343 15.29 -14.43 26.22
N SER A 344 15.75 -13.42 26.94
CA SER A 344 16.79 -12.51 26.49
C SER A 344 18.09 -12.78 27.22
N HIS A 345 19.21 -12.53 26.57
CA HIS A 345 20.51 -12.53 27.25
C HIS A 345 20.58 -11.37 28.24
N GLU A 346 20.99 -11.62 29.50
CA GLU A 346 20.99 -10.59 30.56
C GLU A 346 22.04 -9.49 30.37
N ASN A 347 23.01 -9.70 29.47
CA ASN A 347 24.10 -8.76 29.24
C ASN A 347 24.10 -8.31 27.77
N GLU A 348 23.50 -7.14 27.51
CA GLU A 348 23.29 -6.58 26.16
C GLU A 348 24.61 -6.25 25.42
N ALA A 349 25.72 -6.06 26.16
CA ALA A 349 27.03 -5.74 25.58
C ALA A 349 27.88 -6.98 25.20
N ALA A 350 27.41 -8.20 25.47
CA ALA A 350 28.26 -9.39 25.45
C ALA A 350 28.55 -9.94 24.03
N PHE A 351 27.62 -9.80 23.09
CA PHE A 351 27.74 -10.49 21.80
C PHE A 351 28.78 -9.89 20.84
N ILE A 352 29.41 -8.75 21.15
CA ILE A 352 30.43 -8.09 20.30
C ILE A 352 31.87 -8.52 20.67
N ALA A 353 32.05 -9.48 21.59
CA ALA A 353 33.37 -9.98 22.00
C ALA A 353 33.92 -11.11 21.11
N ARG A 354 35.25 -11.34 21.15
CA ARG A 354 36.02 -12.32 20.32
C ARG A 354 35.53 -13.78 20.36
N ASP A 355 34.61 -14.16 21.25
CA ASP A 355 34.16 -15.55 21.48
C ASP A 355 32.62 -15.72 21.38
N ALA A 356 32.00 -14.96 20.47
CA ALA A 356 30.54 -14.89 20.40
C ALA A 356 29.86 -16.21 19.98
N GLU A 357 30.52 -17.10 19.22
CA GLU A 357 29.97 -18.41 18.87
C GLU A 357 29.75 -19.26 20.13
N ALA A 358 30.76 -19.32 21.00
CA ALA A 358 30.67 -20.04 22.27
C ALA A 358 29.62 -19.39 23.18
N GLN A 359 29.51 -18.06 23.19
CA GLN A 359 28.49 -17.36 23.98
C GLN A 359 27.07 -17.60 23.50
N ILE A 360 26.82 -17.53 22.18
CA ILE A 360 25.51 -17.86 21.59
C ILE A 360 25.17 -19.31 21.91
N THR A 361 26.10 -20.24 21.64
CA THR A 361 25.89 -21.66 21.92
C THR A 361 25.61 -21.92 23.38
N LYS A 362 26.36 -21.28 24.29
CA LYS A 362 26.15 -21.39 25.74
C LYS A 362 24.77 -20.85 26.14
N PHE A 363 24.37 -19.68 25.65
CA PHE A 363 23.05 -19.11 25.91
C PHE A 363 21.92 -20.04 25.44
N LEU A 364 22.05 -20.62 24.25
CA LEU A 364 21.08 -21.57 23.71
C LEU A 364 21.04 -22.89 24.50
N GLN A 365 22.18 -23.36 25.01
CA GLN A 365 22.22 -24.51 25.92
C GLN A 365 21.59 -24.17 27.27
N ASP A 366 21.85 -22.99 27.82
CA ASP A 366 21.24 -22.52 29.06
C ASP A 366 19.72 -22.37 28.91
N TYR A 367 19.24 -21.95 27.73
CA TYR A 367 17.81 -21.99 27.37
C TYR A 367 17.24 -23.41 27.40
N LYS A 368 17.88 -24.37 26.74
CA LYS A 368 17.44 -25.78 26.78
C LYS A 368 17.42 -26.35 28.19
N ASN A 369 18.38 -25.95 29.02
CA ASN A 369 18.53 -26.41 30.40
C ASN A 369 17.69 -25.62 31.40
N ASN A 370 16.82 -24.71 30.96
CA ASN A 370 15.99 -23.83 31.80
C ASN A 370 16.79 -22.97 32.80
N LYS A 371 18.01 -22.58 32.43
CA LYS A 371 18.92 -21.74 33.23
C LYS A 371 18.79 -20.24 32.95
N VAL A 372 18.04 -19.85 31.92
CA VAL A 372 17.73 -18.46 31.58
C VAL A 372 16.31 -18.10 31.95
N LYS A 373 16.12 -16.83 32.34
CA LYS A 373 14.81 -16.29 32.70
C LYS A 373 13.86 -16.32 31.50
N ARG A 374 12.64 -16.83 31.70
CA ARG A 374 11.55 -16.77 30.73
C ARG A 374 10.68 -15.55 31.01
N LEU A 375 10.57 -14.68 30.03
CA LEU A 375 9.77 -13.47 30.03
C LEU A 375 8.50 -13.71 29.21
N LYS A 376 7.39 -13.11 29.63
CA LYS A 376 6.16 -13.14 28.83
C LYS A 376 6.20 -12.04 27.78
N VAL A 377 5.83 -12.38 26.56
CA VAL A 377 5.60 -11.42 25.48
C VAL A 377 4.49 -10.48 25.94
N LYS A 378 4.77 -9.18 26.02
CA LYS A 378 3.79 -8.19 26.50
C LYS A 378 2.64 -8.12 25.50
N GLU A 379 1.42 -8.38 25.96
CA GLU A 379 0.23 -8.11 25.14
C GLU A 379 0.13 -6.60 24.86
N PRO A 380 -0.29 -6.18 23.66
CA PRO A 380 -0.57 -4.77 23.40
C PRO A 380 -1.62 -4.28 24.38
N SER A 381 -1.33 -3.18 25.08
CA SER A 381 -2.20 -2.68 26.15
C SER A 381 -3.60 -2.37 25.61
N PHE A 382 -4.64 -2.54 26.44
CA PHE A 382 -6.02 -2.19 26.07
C PHE A 382 -6.12 -0.75 25.54
N MET A 383 -5.35 0.18 26.11
CA MET A 383 -5.23 1.58 25.67
C MET A 383 -4.62 1.76 24.27
N GLU A 384 -3.81 0.83 23.79
CA GLU A 384 -3.27 0.84 22.43
C GLU A 384 -4.24 0.25 21.41
N LYS A 385 -4.91 -0.85 21.77
CA LYS A 385 -6.06 -1.36 21.01
C LYS A 385 -7.15 -0.30 20.85
N THR A 386 -7.37 0.53 21.88
CA THR A 386 -8.36 1.61 21.80
C THR A 386 -7.82 2.85 21.09
N LYS A 387 -6.52 3.16 21.08
CA LYS A 387 -5.96 4.27 20.28
C LYS A 387 -6.21 4.08 18.78
N ASP A 388 -6.04 2.87 18.24
CA ASP A 388 -6.35 2.58 16.83
C ASP A 388 -7.85 2.72 16.51
N ILE A 389 -8.71 2.49 17.49
CA ILE A 389 -10.17 2.70 17.40
C ILE A 389 -10.54 4.19 17.58
N LEU A 390 -9.81 4.91 18.43
CA LEU A 390 -10.04 6.33 18.77
C LEU A 390 -9.50 7.30 17.71
N TRP A 391 -8.59 6.87 16.82
CA TRP A 391 -8.21 7.66 15.64
C TRP A 391 -9.34 7.78 14.59
N GLY A 392 -10.50 7.14 14.80
CA GLY A 392 -11.75 7.41 14.07
C GLY A 392 -12.60 8.55 14.65
N LEU A 393 -12.23 9.10 15.82
CA LEU A 393 -12.92 10.22 16.47
C LEU A 393 -12.47 11.65 16.07
N PRO A 394 -11.31 11.91 15.43
CA PRO A 394 -11.00 13.25 14.89
C PRO A 394 -12.00 13.68 13.82
N THR A 395 -12.58 12.72 13.09
CA THR A 395 -13.65 12.95 12.11
C THR A 395 -14.90 13.51 12.77
N LEU A 396 -15.27 13.02 13.95
CA LEU A 396 -16.43 13.55 14.68
C LEU A 396 -16.18 14.96 15.22
N TYR A 397 -14.96 15.25 15.69
CA TYR A 397 -14.59 16.59 16.12
C TYR A 397 -14.50 17.57 14.95
N MET A 398 -14.01 17.13 13.79
CA MET A 398 -13.99 17.88 12.54
C MET A 398 -15.40 18.10 11.97
N ILE A 399 -16.27 17.09 12.01
CA ILE A 399 -17.69 17.24 11.61
C ILE A 399 -18.40 18.22 12.55
N PHE A 400 -18.14 18.13 13.85
CA PHE A 400 -18.71 19.06 14.84
C PHE A 400 -18.20 20.49 14.65
N THR A 401 -16.91 20.71 14.41
CA THR A 401 -16.37 22.05 14.12
C THR A 401 -16.86 22.58 12.79
N ILE A 402 -16.99 21.74 11.74
CA ILE A 402 -17.61 22.13 10.46
C ILE A 402 -19.08 22.51 10.68
N PHE A 403 -19.84 21.75 11.48
CA PHE A 403 -21.23 22.08 11.81
C PHE A 403 -21.34 23.41 12.56
N VAL A 404 -20.47 23.67 13.53
CA VAL A 404 -20.42 24.94 14.28
C VAL A 404 -20.03 26.09 13.37
N VAL A 405 -19.06 25.90 12.47
CA VAL A 405 -18.64 26.92 11.49
C VAL A 405 -19.75 27.20 10.47
N VAL A 406 -20.43 26.17 9.95
CA VAL A 406 -21.59 26.33 9.05
C VAL A 406 -22.75 27.03 9.77
N TRP A 407 -23.02 26.69 11.04
CA TRP A 407 -24.04 27.35 11.85
C TRP A 407 -23.72 28.82 12.12
N LEU A 408 -22.45 29.15 12.39
CA LEU A 408 -21.98 30.53 12.54
C LEU A 408 -22.03 31.31 11.20
N LEU A 409 -21.73 30.66 10.08
CA LEU A 409 -21.81 31.27 8.74
C LEU A 409 -23.27 31.48 8.29
N GLN A 410 -24.19 30.56 8.61
CA GLN A 410 -25.63 30.70 8.37
C GLN A 410 -26.29 31.70 9.32
N GLY A 411 -25.77 31.86 10.53
CA GLY A 411 -26.17 32.92 11.46
C GLY A 411 -25.78 34.33 11.00
N CYS A 412 -24.71 34.45 10.20
CA CYS A 412 -24.27 35.73 9.62
C CYS A 412 -25.11 36.20 8.43
N THR A 413 -25.88 35.34 7.77
CA THR A 413 -26.69 35.75 6.60
C THR A 413 -28.08 36.28 6.94
N TRP A 414 -28.58 36.08 8.16
CA TRP A 414 -29.97 36.46 8.48
C TRP A 414 -30.16 37.97 8.75
N LYS A 415 -29.10 38.69 9.17
CA LYS A 415 -29.15 40.14 9.37
C LYS A 415 -29.11 40.96 8.08
N ASP A 416 -28.49 40.44 7.03
CA ASP A 416 -28.44 41.11 5.72
C ASP A 416 -29.64 40.74 4.83
N VAL A 417 -30.20 39.53 4.95
CA VAL A 417 -31.42 39.12 4.24
C VAL A 417 -32.68 39.87 4.71
N MET A 418 -32.75 40.28 5.98
CA MET A 418 -33.86 41.10 6.48
C MET A 418 -33.76 42.59 6.13
N ARG A 419 -32.60 43.06 5.62
CA ARG A 419 -32.42 44.47 5.23
C ARG A 419 -32.76 44.72 3.77
N ASP A 420 -32.53 43.74 2.89
CA ASP A 420 -32.81 43.87 1.46
C ASP A 420 -34.24 43.45 1.08
N GLY A 421 -34.85 42.51 1.82
CA GLY A 421 -36.25 42.10 1.60
C GLY A 421 -37.28 43.22 1.82
N GLY A 422 -36.99 44.19 2.69
CA GLY A 422 -37.87 45.34 2.94
C GLY A 422 -37.80 46.45 1.89
N LEU A 423 -36.72 46.52 1.10
CA LEU A 423 -36.53 47.55 0.06
C LEU A 423 -37.16 47.13 -1.28
N GLU A 424 -37.17 45.84 -1.59
CA GLU A 424 -37.76 45.29 -2.81
C GLU A 424 -39.30 45.36 -2.80
N GLU A 425 -39.94 45.11 -1.63
CA GLU A 425 -41.39 45.27 -1.46
C GLU A 425 -41.82 46.74 -1.59
N GLN A 426 -41.07 47.70 -1.04
CA GLN A 426 -41.40 49.12 -1.19
C GLN A 426 -41.21 49.62 -2.62
N HIS A 427 -40.26 49.07 -3.37
CA HIS A 427 -40.04 49.44 -4.77
C HIS A 427 -41.14 48.86 -5.68
N GLN A 428 -41.57 47.60 -5.45
CA GLN A 428 -42.70 47.02 -6.17
C GLN A 428 -44.04 47.68 -5.82
N GLN A 429 -44.25 48.10 -4.57
CA GLN A 429 -45.46 48.84 -4.16
C GLN A 429 -45.52 50.22 -4.85
N ARG A 430 -44.38 50.93 -4.95
CA ARG A 430 -44.29 52.24 -5.63
C ARG A 430 -44.45 52.15 -7.14
N GLU A 431 -43.98 51.08 -7.77
CA GLU A 431 -44.19 50.88 -9.21
C GLU A 431 -45.63 50.46 -9.52
N ARG A 432 -46.30 49.70 -8.64
CA ARG A 432 -47.72 49.38 -8.79
C ARG A 432 -48.62 50.62 -8.66
N LEU A 433 -48.31 51.53 -7.73
CA LEU A 433 -49.01 52.82 -7.59
C LEU A 433 -48.81 53.72 -8.82
N ARG A 434 -47.58 53.82 -9.36
CA ARG A 434 -47.33 54.58 -10.61
C ARG A 434 -48.05 54.01 -11.83
N ARG A 435 -48.19 52.68 -11.91
CA ARG A 435 -48.88 52.00 -13.02
C ARG A 435 -50.41 52.19 -12.93
N ALA A 436 -50.95 52.23 -11.70
CA ALA A 436 -52.36 52.53 -11.45
C ALA A 436 -52.71 54.01 -11.72
N ASP A 437 -51.82 54.96 -11.43
CA ASP A 437 -52.02 56.38 -11.76
C ASP A 437 -51.99 56.64 -13.27
N LEU A 438 -51.18 55.88 -14.03
CA LEU A 438 -51.11 55.95 -15.50
C LEU A 438 -52.31 55.30 -16.20
N GLU A 439 -52.92 54.28 -15.60
CA GLU A 439 -54.15 53.65 -16.11
C GLU A 439 -55.43 54.40 -15.67
N GLY A 440 -55.38 55.14 -14.54
CA GLY A 440 -56.46 56.01 -14.07
C GLY A 440 -56.72 57.24 -14.94
N ASP A 441 -55.70 57.73 -15.65
CA ASP A 441 -55.78 58.95 -16.48
C ASP A 441 -56.24 58.68 -17.94
N LEU A 442 -56.33 57.40 -18.34
CA LEU A 442 -56.84 56.97 -19.65
C LEU A 442 -58.23 56.30 -19.57
N GLY A 443 -58.82 56.21 -18.38
CA GLY A 443 -60.11 55.53 -18.11
C GLY A 443 -61.29 56.41 -17.72
N SER A 444 -61.11 57.74 -17.55
CA SER A 444 -62.20 58.64 -17.09
C SER A 444 -63.08 59.24 -18.20
N GLU A 445 -62.95 58.77 -19.45
CA GLU A 445 -63.91 59.05 -20.53
C GLU A 445 -64.55 57.76 -21.06
N ARG A 446 -65.23 56.99 -20.21
CA ARG A 446 -66.45 56.25 -20.61
C ARG A 446 -67.15 55.57 -19.43
N THR A 447 -68.47 55.76 -19.44
CA THR A 447 -69.52 54.89 -18.86
C THR A 447 -69.72 54.93 -17.35
N SER A 448 -70.55 55.88 -16.95
CA SER A 448 -71.65 55.65 -16.02
C SER A 448 -72.59 54.55 -16.53
N ARG A 449 -72.78 53.48 -15.75
CA ARG A 449 -74.09 52.89 -15.38
C ARG A 449 -73.96 51.55 -14.67
N ASP A 450 -74.74 51.49 -13.60
CA ASP A 450 -75.42 50.34 -13.00
C ASP A 450 -74.67 49.39 -12.05
N ALA A 451 -75.35 49.26 -10.92
CA ALA A 451 -75.05 48.54 -9.71
C ALA A 451 -75.77 47.18 -9.67
N GLY A 452 -75.38 46.35 -8.70
CA GLY A 452 -76.33 45.56 -7.93
C GLY A 452 -76.05 44.06 -7.82
N GLU A 453 -76.14 43.58 -6.57
CA GLU A 453 -76.51 42.21 -6.16
C GLU A 453 -75.47 41.07 -6.30
N SER A 454 -75.35 40.06 -5.43
CA SER A 454 -75.90 39.67 -4.11
C SER A 454 -75.15 38.35 -3.73
N LEU A 455 -74.51 38.23 -2.55
CA LEU A 455 -74.91 37.39 -1.40
C LEU A 455 -74.67 35.83 -1.44
N VAL A 456 -73.92 35.36 -0.42
CA VAL A 456 -74.08 34.19 0.50
C VAL A 456 -73.50 32.76 0.27
N ILE A 457 -73.07 32.21 1.44
CA ILE A 457 -73.01 30.82 2.00
C ILE A 457 -71.71 30.03 1.70
N SER A 458 -70.79 29.76 2.64
CA SER A 458 -70.76 29.17 4.01
C SER A 458 -70.53 27.64 4.05
N ARG A 459 -69.38 27.28 4.67
CA ARG A 459 -68.99 26.09 5.48
C ARG A 459 -69.89 24.83 5.41
N LYS A 460 -69.29 23.63 5.40
CA LYS A 460 -68.76 22.89 6.58
C LYS A 460 -68.15 21.52 6.21
N SER A 461 -67.42 21.01 7.18
CA SER A 461 -66.62 19.78 7.37
C SER A 461 -67.31 18.41 7.26
N GLU A 462 -66.53 17.37 6.91
CA GLU A 462 -66.38 16.03 7.58
C GLU A 462 -65.50 15.15 6.67
N LYS A 463 -64.32 14.60 7.04
CA LYS A 463 -63.91 13.53 7.98
C LYS A 463 -64.25 12.09 7.52
N LYS A 464 -63.24 11.20 7.67
CA LYS A 464 -63.15 9.73 7.47
C LYS A 464 -62.73 9.25 6.08
N ASP A 465 -61.82 8.30 5.91
CA ASP A 465 -61.06 7.38 6.80
C ASP A 465 -59.63 7.22 6.25
#